data_AF-A0A2N1Q1S3-F1
#
_entry.id   AF-A0A2N1Q1S3-F1
#
_cell.length_a   1.000
_cell.length_b   1.000
_cell.length_c   1.000
_cell.angle_alpha   90.00
_cell.angle_beta   90.00
_cell.angle_gamma   90.00
#
_symmetry.space_group_name_H-M   'P 1'
#
loop_
_entity.id
_entity.type
_entity.pdbx_description
1 polymer ?
#
loop_
_entity_poly.entity_id
_entity_poly.type
_entity_poly.pdbx_seq_one_letter_code
_entity_poly.pdbx_strand_id
1 'polypeptide(L)'
;MKRLFKLSVIMLLAILITACDKTTTESSYLDVDYSDFVGQFIEEVEEQLDMPSDDYYVYYYGPGCSACIEIKPEVLDRFYRAKNTTIYFVTVYNELDLNPDTGVTATPTVIRVVNGQVAEFYEGVSEIRSILNQIT
;
A
#
# COMPACT_ATOMS: atom_id res chain seq x y z
N MET A 1 10.68 -70.62 -16.02
CA MET A 1 11.15 -69.43 -15.26
C MET A 1 11.48 -68.26 -16.22
N LYS A 2 10.49 -67.59 -16.83
CA LYS A 2 10.73 -66.38 -17.66
C LYS A 2 9.46 -65.52 -17.81
N ARG A 3 8.77 -65.15 -16.71
CA ARG A 3 7.60 -64.22 -16.78
C ARG A 3 7.41 -63.34 -15.53
N LEU A 4 8.49 -62.98 -14.83
CA LEU A 4 8.39 -62.17 -13.60
C LEU A 4 9.22 -60.88 -13.60
N PHE A 5 9.88 -60.52 -14.72
CA PHE A 5 10.81 -59.38 -14.75
C PHE A 5 10.33 -58.17 -15.57
N LYS A 6 9.02 -58.00 -15.80
CA LYS A 6 8.50 -56.86 -16.58
C LYS A 6 7.43 -56.01 -15.89
N LEU A 7 7.15 -56.25 -14.61
CA LEU A 7 6.11 -55.49 -13.89
C LEU A 7 6.65 -54.54 -12.82
N SER A 8 7.95 -54.56 -12.52
CA SER A 8 8.50 -53.77 -11.41
C SER A 8 9.09 -52.41 -11.79
N VAL A 9 9.16 -52.05 -13.09
CA VAL A 9 9.78 -50.79 -13.54
C VAL A 9 8.76 -49.73 -13.97
N ILE A 10 7.50 -50.10 -14.19
CA ILE A 10 6.46 -49.14 -14.63
C ILE A 10 5.82 -48.41 -13.42
N MET A 11 5.88 -48.99 -12.22
CA MET A 11 5.23 -48.41 -11.03
C MET A 11 6.04 -47.30 -10.34
N LEU A 12 7.31 -47.11 -10.70
CA LEU A 12 8.18 -46.06 -10.11
C LEU A 12 8.22 -44.76 -10.95
N LEU A 13 7.61 -44.74 -12.14
CA LEU A 13 7.62 -43.58 -13.04
C LEU A 13 6.38 -42.68 -12.92
N ALA A 14 5.41 -43.02 -12.04
CA ALA A 14 4.16 -42.28 -11.90
C ALA A 14 4.14 -41.29 -10.72
N ILE A 15 5.20 -41.19 -9.92
CA ILE A 15 5.22 -40.40 -8.66
C ILE A 15 5.91 -39.03 -8.83
N LEU A 16 6.42 -38.70 -10.01
CA LEU A 16 7.16 -37.44 -10.24
C LEU A 16 6.34 -36.30 -10.88
N ILE A 17 5.01 -36.43 -10.94
CA ILE A 17 4.14 -35.39 -11.55
C ILE A 17 3.39 -34.53 -10.52
N THR A 18 3.81 -34.48 -9.26
CA THR A 18 3.56 -33.28 -8.44
C THR A 18 4.51 -32.18 -8.91
N ALA A 19 4.34 -31.76 -10.16
CA ALA A 19 4.82 -30.47 -10.61
C ALA A 19 4.15 -29.45 -9.69
N CYS A 20 4.98 -28.63 -9.04
CA CYS A 20 4.53 -27.55 -8.20
C CYS A 20 3.38 -26.82 -8.89
N ASP A 21 2.18 -26.90 -8.30
CA ASP A 21 1.29 -25.75 -8.38
C ASP A 21 2.15 -24.61 -7.86
N LYS A 22 2.54 -23.71 -8.76
CA LYS A 22 2.97 -22.40 -8.34
C LYS A 22 1.76 -21.88 -7.61
N THR A 23 1.76 -21.98 -6.28
CA THR A 23 0.85 -21.24 -5.43
C THR A 23 1.11 -19.79 -5.81
N THR A 24 0.32 -19.27 -6.73
CA THR A 24 0.11 -17.85 -6.88
C THR A 24 -0.36 -17.46 -5.49
N THR A 25 0.52 -16.92 -4.67
CA THR A 25 0.11 -16.23 -3.46
C THR A 25 -0.74 -15.09 -3.99
N GLU A 26 -2.05 -15.31 -4.11
CA GLU A 26 -2.98 -14.24 -4.40
C GLU A 26 -2.73 -13.20 -3.34
N SER A 27 -2.25 -12.03 -3.79
CA SER A 27 -2.08 -10.88 -2.92
C SER A 27 -3.40 -10.67 -2.21
N SER A 28 -3.42 -10.73 -0.87
CA SER A 28 -4.66 -10.60 -0.09
C SER A 28 -5.24 -9.18 -0.10
N TYR A 29 -4.59 -8.25 -0.79
CA TYR A 29 -5.03 -6.87 -0.92
C TYR A 29 -6.09 -6.75 -2.01
N LEU A 30 -7.03 -5.83 -1.81
CA LEU A 30 -7.95 -5.44 -2.87
C LEU A 30 -7.16 -4.86 -4.06
N ASP A 31 -7.65 -5.11 -5.27
CA ASP A 31 -7.18 -4.45 -6.49
C ASP A 31 -7.76 -3.03 -6.52
N VAL A 32 -7.13 -2.12 -5.79
CA VAL A 32 -7.51 -0.72 -5.64
C VAL A 32 -6.38 0.16 -6.15
N ASP A 33 -6.74 1.19 -6.93
CA ASP A 33 -5.83 2.21 -7.42
C ASP A 33 -6.21 3.60 -6.87
N TYR A 34 -5.32 4.58 -7.04
CA TYR A 34 -5.53 5.98 -6.71
C TYR A 34 -6.81 6.54 -7.36
N SER A 35 -7.19 6.06 -8.55
CA SER A 35 -8.43 6.46 -9.22
C SER A 35 -9.71 6.09 -8.46
N ASP A 36 -9.64 5.16 -7.51
CA ASP A 36 -10.80 4.77 -6.70
C ASP A 36 -11.08 5.75 -5.54
N PHE A 37 -10.20 6.72 -5.31
CA PHE A 37 -10.29 7.74 -4.24
C PHE A 37 -10.75 9.09 -4.79
N VAL A 38 -11.84 9.10 -5.56
CA VAL A 38 -12.38 10.31 -6.21
C VAL A 38 -12.71 11.38 -5.17
N GLY A 39 -12.16 12.59 -5.35
CA GLY A 39 -12.39 13.73 -4.45
C GLY A 39 -11.55 13.71 -3.17
N GLN A 40 -10.55 12.83 -3.07
CA GLN A 40 -9.63 12.76 -1.93
C GLN A 40 -8.23 13.30 -2.24
N PHE A 41 -8.04 13.96 -3.38
CA PHE A 41 -6.76 14.56 -3.75
C PHE A 41 -6.74 16.03 -3.34
N ILE A 42 -5.68 16.43 -2.66
CA ILE A 42 -5.38 17.83 -2.35
C ILE A 42 -4.45 18.32 -3.45
N GLU A 43 -4.93 19.26 -4.26
CA GLU A 43 -4.19 19.80 -5.40
C GLU A 43 -3.43 21.09 -5.03
N GLU A 44 -3.98 21.86 -4.08
CA GLU A 44 -3.41 23.12 -3.63
C GLU A 44 -2.56 22.94 -2.37
N VAL A 45 -1.39 23.56 -2.33
CA VAL A 45 -0.41 23.40 -1.24
C VAL A 45 -0.96 23.95 0.07
N GLU A 46 -1.65 25.08 0.01
CA GLU A 46 -2.20 25.77 1.18
C GLU A 46 -3.29 24.95 1.90
N GLU A 47 -3.97 24.05 1.18
CA GLU A 47 -5.07 23.23 1.71
C GLU A 47 -4.60 22.01 2.52
N GLN A 48 -3.32 21.63 2.44
CA GLN A 48 -2.80 20.40 3.06
C GLN A 48 -3.01 20.35 4.59
N LEU A 49 -3.09 21.52 5.24
CA LEU A 49 -3.38 21.68 6.67
C LEU A 49 -4.75 22.36 6.95
N ASP A 50 -5.58 22.58 5.93
CA ASP A 50 -6.84 23.32 6.02
C ASP A 50 -8.01 22.57 5.33
N MET A 51 -8.09 21.26 5.55
CA MET A 51 -9.20 20.46 5.03
C MET A 51 -10.47 20.60 5.89
N PRO A 52 -11.68 20.35 5.36
CA PRO A 52 -12.94 20.54 6.09
C PRO A 52 -13.11 19.69 7.37
N SER A 53 -12.31 18.64 7.56
CA SER A 53 -12.34 17.79 8.75
C SER A 53 -11.26 18.25 9.72
N ASP A 54 -11.59 18.34 11.01
CA ASP A 54 -10.61 18.67 12.04
C ASP A 54 -9.66 17.51 12.35
N ASP A 55 -9.95 16.27 11.92
CA ASP A 55 -9.10 15.08 12.11
C ASP A 55 -9.06 14.30 10.79
N TYR A 56 -7.86 14.16 10.21
CA TYR A 56 -7.66 13.45 8.94
C TYR A 56 -6.22 13.01 8.76
N TYR A 57 -6.03 12.06 7.84
CA TYR A 57 -4.71 11.64 7.36
C TYR A 57 -4.42 12.20 5.98
N VAL A 58 -3.15 12.53 5.71
CA VAL A 58 -2.67 12.87 4.37
C VAL A 58 -1.55 11.91 4.00
N TYR A 59 -1.66 11.28 2.83
CA TYR A 59 -0.63 10.42 2.27
C TYR A 59 0.06 11.08 1.08
N TYR A 60 1.35 11.35 1.28
CA TYR A 60 2.25 11.93 0.30
C TYR A 60 2.96 10.83 -0.46
N TYR A 61 2.80 10.80 -1.77
CA TYR A 61 3.44 9.81 -2.63
C TYR A 61 3.91 10.42 -3.94
N GLY A 62 5.01 9.90 -4.47
CA GLY A 62 5.52 10.28 -5.80
C GLY A 62 5.24 9.18 -6.85
N PRO A 63 4.82 9.51 -8.09
CA PRO A 63 4.57 8.50 -9.14
C PRO A 63 5.81 7.68 -9.53
N GLY A 64 7.02 8.26 -9.40
CA GLY A 64 8.30 7.60 -9.69
C GLY A 64 9.03 7.06 -8.46
N CYS A 65 8.41 7.12 -7.28
CA CYS A 65 9.04 6.75 -6.01
C CYS A 65 8.96 5.22 -5.80
N SER A 66 10.11 4.54 -5.81
CA SER A 66 10.17 3.07 -5.67
C SER A 66 9.55 2.56 -4.37
N ALA A 67 9.80 3.27 -3.26
CA ALA A 67 9.22 2.95 -1.95
C ALA A 67 7.70 3.14 -1.92
N CYS A 68 7.19 4.14 -2.63
CA CYS A 68 5.76 4.41 -2.76
C CYS A 68 5.08 3.30 -3.57
N ILE A 69 5.71 2.87 -4.67
CA ILE A 69 5.24 1.75 -5.49
C ILE A 69 5.21 0.45 -4.69
N GLU A 70 6.23 0.20 -3.86
CA GLU A 70 6.32 -1.00 -3.00
C GLU A 70 5.12 -1.09 -2.04
N ILE A 71 4.82 0.00 -1.33
CA ILE A 71 3.81 -0.01 -0.27
C ILE A 71 2.38 0.28 -0.76
N LYS A 72 2.21 0.72 -2.02
CA LYS A 72 0.92 1.11 -2.61
C LYS A 72 -0.20 0.09 -2.34
N PRO A 73 -0.05 -1.23 -2.60
CA PRO A 73 -1.15 -2.17 -2.41
C PRO A 73 -1.63 -2.23 -0.95
N GLU A 74 -0.71 -2.16 0.01
CA GLU A 74 -1.01 -2.23 1.44
C GLU A 74 -1.73 -0.96 1.92
N VAL A 75 -1.21 0.21 1.52
CA VAL A 75 -1.79 1.51 1.89
C VAL A 75 -3.17 1.67 1.29
N LEU A 76 -3.33 1.42 -0.01
CA LEU A 76 -4.60 1.61 -0.70
C LEU A 76 -5.66 0.63 -0.23
N ASP A 77 -5.33 -0.65 -0.04
CA ASP A 77 -6.28 -1.62 0.56
C ASP A 77 -6.74 -1.14 1.94
N ARG A 78 -5.80 -0.70 2.79
CA ARG A 78 -6.15 -0.27 4.14
C ARG A 78 -7.01 0.98 4.13
N PHE A 79 -6.63 1.99 3.36
CA PHE A 79 -7.34 3.26 3.26
C PHE A 79 -8.73 3.07 2.64
N TYR A 80 -8.84 2.21 1.63
CA TYR A 80 -10.12 1.87 1.04
C TYR A 80 -11.07 1.20 2.05
N ARG A 81 -10.53 0.40 2.97
CA ARG A 81 -11.32 -0.25 4.04
C ARG A 81 -11.62 0.66 5.22
N ALA A 82 -10.86 1.74 5.43
CA ALA A 82 -10.98 2.64 6.58
C ALA A 82 -12.16 3.62 6.44
N LYS A 83 -13.39 3.10 6.45
CA LYS A 83 -14.60 3.88 6.10
C LYS A 83 -14.95 4.98 7.11
N ASN A 84 -14.37 4.97 8.30
CA ASN A 84 -14.62 5.97 9.34
C ASN A 84 -13.46 6.95 9.51
N THR A 85 -12.41 6.85 8.68
CA THR A 85 -11.26 7.74 8.72
C THR A 85 -11.28 8.66 7.49
N THR A 86 -11.13 9.96 7.71
CA THR A 86 -10.95 10.93 6.62
C THR A 86 -9.51 10.85 6.12
N ILE A 87 -9.33 10.59 4.83
CA ILE A 87 -8.03 10.35 4.21
C ILE A 87 -7.93 11.17 2.94
N TYR A 88 -6.80 11.84 2.77
CA TYR A 88 -6.45 12.58 1.57
C TYR A 88 -5.10 12.15 1.00
N PHE A 89 -4.88 12.51 -0.26
CA PHE A 89 -3.68 12.19 -1.02
C PHE A 89 -3.06 13.45 -1.57
N VAL A 90 -1.73 13.52 -1.53
CA VAL A 90 -0.93 14.54 -2.21
C VAL A 90 0.04 13.84 -3.14
N THR A 91 0.01 14.20 -4.42
CA THR A 91 0.99 13.73 -5.40
C THR A 91 2.20 14.66 -5.40
N VAL A 92 3.37 14.12 -5.09
CA VAL A 92 4.61 14.88 -4.96
C VAL A 92 5.50 14.60 -6.18
N TYR A 93 5.70 15.61 -7.02
CA TYR A 93 6.70 15.62 -8.09
C TYR A 93 7.99 16.32 -7.65
N ASN A 94 7.86 17.34 -6.80
CA ASN A 94 8.96 18.15 -6.30
C ASN A 94 8.59 18.87 -4.99
N GLU A 95 9.55 19.58 -4.39
CA GLU A 95 9.36 20.27 -3.10
C GLU A 95 8.28 21.37 -3.13
N LEU A 96 7.94 21.94 -4.30
CA LEU A 96 6.88 22.94 -4.42
C LEU A 96 5.48 22.37 -4.24
N ASP A 97 5.33 21.05 -4.31
CA ASP A 97 4.04 20.37 -4.09
C ASP A 97 3.78 20.16 -2.58
N LEU A 98 4.69 20.59 -1.71
CA LEU A 98 4.65 20.37 -0.28
C LEU A 98 4.40 21.67 0.47
N ASN A 99 3.45 21.63 1.40
CA ASN A 99 3.29 22.72 2.35
C ASN A 99 4.45 22.67 3.35
N PRO A 100 5.25 23.75 3.49
CA PRO A 100 6.44 23.73 4.35
C PRO A 100 6.10 23.49 5.82
N ASP A 101 4.89 23.83 6.28
CA ASP A 101 4.46 23.65 7.67
C ASP A 101 4.10 22.19 8.00
N THR A 102 3.99 21.32 6.99
CA THR A 102 3.76 19.88 7.20
C THR A 102 5.01 19.16 7.71
N GLY A 103 6.20 19.73 7.48
CA GLY A 103 7.48 19.09 7.77
C GLY A 103 7.83 17.90 6.86
N VAL A 104 7.01 17.60 5.85
CA VAL A 104 7.29 16.51 4.90
C VAL A 104 8.47 16.90 4.01
N THR A 105 9.46 16.01 3.93
CA THR A 105 10.66 16.22 3.08
C THR A 105 10.93 15.05 2.13
N ALA A 106 10.22 13.94 2.30
CA ALA A 106 10.36 12.73 1.48
C ALA A 106 9.02 12.01 1.32
N THR A 107 8.99 11.07 0.36
CA THR A 107 7.87 10.16 0.13
C THR A 107 8.35 8.71 0.18
N PRO A 108 7.50 7.74 0.60
CA PRO A 108 6.13 7.93 1.05
C PRO A 108 6.09 8.50 2.48
N THR A 109 5.12 9.36 2.78
CA THR A 109 4.90 9.88 4.13
C THR A 109 3.41 9.91 4.44
N VAL A 110 3.03 9.53 5.66
CA VAL A 110 1.67 9.72 6.19
C VAL A 110 1.76 10.68 7.37
N ILE A 111 0.95 11.72 7.36
CA ILE A 111 0.73 12.57 8.55
C ILE A 111 -0.70 12.42 9.01
N ARG A 112 -0.93 12.63 10.30
CA ARG A 112 -2.25 12.91 10.85
C ARG A 112 -2.33 14.38 11.20
N VAL A 113 -3.36 15.06 10.71
CA VAL A 113 -3.65 16.45 11.01
C VAL A 113 -4.81 16.50 11.99
N VAL A 114 -4.63 17.25 13.09
CA VAL A 114 -5.66 17.50 14.08
C VAL A 114 -5.75 19.01 14.33
N ASN A 115 -6.93 19.61 14.07
CA ASN A 115 -7.18 21.05 14.15
C ASN A 115 -6.14 21.88 13.37
N GLY A 116 -5.84 21.46 12.13
CA GLY A 116 -4.88 22.12 11.24
C GLY A 116 -3.40 22.00 11.64
N GLN A 117 -3.08 21.14 12.61
CA GLN A 117 -1.69 20.90 13.06
C GLN A 117 -1.30 19.44 12.85
N VAL A 118 -0.03 19.22 12.49
CA VAL A 118 0.53 17.87 12.40
C VAL A 118 0.61 17.26 13.80
N ALA A 119 -0.24 16.27 14.06
CA ALA A 119 -0.30 15.55 15.32
C ALA A 119 0.57 14.29 15.32
N GLU A 120 0.66 13.62 14.17
CA GLU A 120 1.46 12.40 13.96
C GLU A 120 2.16 12.46 12.60
N PHE A 121 3.34 11.85 12.52
CA PHE A 121 4.20 11.87 11.33
C PHE A 121 4.88 10.51 11.17
N TYR A 122 4.74 9.91 9.99
CA TYR A 122 5.25 8.57 9.67
C TYR A 122 5.92 8.58 8.30
N GLU A 123 7.24 8.51 8.28
CA GLU A 123 8.03 8.59 7.06
C GLU A 123 8.58 7.22 6.63
N GLY A 124 8.42 6.93 5.34
CA GLY A 124 8.93 5.72 4.73
C GLY A 124 8.10 4.47 5.03
N VAL A 125 8.49 3.40 4.36
CA VAL A 125 7.70 2.17 4.30
C VAL A 125 7.51 1.52 5.68
N SER A 126 8.56 1.48 6.49
CA SER A 126 8.55 0.79 7.78
C SER A 126 7.59 1.46 8.77
N GLU A 127 7.61 2.79 8.86
CA GLU A 127 6.77 3.53 9.80
C GLU A 127 5.31 3.50 9.37
N ILE A 128 5.05 3.68 8.08
CA ILE A 128 3.68 3.60 7.54
C ILE A 128 3.08 2.20 7.82
N ARG A 129 3.82 1.11 7.55
CA ARG A 129 3.37 -0.25 7.88
C ARG A 129 3.01 -0.41 9.37
N SER A 130 3.72 0.26 10.27
CA SER A 130 3.47 0.16 11.71
C SER A 130 2.12 0.76 12.14
N ILE A 131 1.57 1.69 11.35
CA ILE A 131 0.32 2.38 11.66
C ILE A 131 -0.87 1.94 10.82
N LEU A 132 -0.66 1.21 9.72
CA LEU A 132 -1.77 0.77 8.85
C LEU A 132 -2.89 0.09 9.65
N ASN A 133 -2.56 -0.79 10.59
CA ASN A 133 -3.57 -1.49 11.40
C ASN A 133 -4.37 -0.56 12.33
N GLN A 134 -3.89 0.64 12.61
CA GLN A 134 -4.53 1.62 13.50
C GLN A 134 -5.55 2.50 12.76
N ILE A 135 -5.46 2.61 11.43
CA ILE A 135 -6.33 3.43 10.58
C ILE A 135 -7.63 2.68 10.23
N THR A 136 -8.74 2.94 10.92
CA THR A 136 -9.98 2.12 10.84
C THR A 136 -11.18 2.76 10.14
#